data_AF-A0A519REC9-F1
#
_entry.id   AF-A0A519REC9-F1
#
_cell.length_a   1.000
_cell.length_b   1.000
_cell.length_c   1.000
_cell.angle_alpha   90.00
_cell.angle_beta   90.00
_cell.angle_gamma   90.00
#
_symmetry.space_group_name_H-M   'P 1'
#
loop_
_entity.id
_entity.type
_entity.pdbx_description
1 polymer ?
#
loop_
_entity_poly.entity_id
_entity_poly.type
_entity_poly.pdbx_seq_one_letter_code
_entity_poly.pdbx_strand_id
1 'polypeptide(L)'
;MSTDNLNELDWRMNFDKRVEIVELAKSKKLNFERVDRYEIPSRLMPFPYLQSESVDVVYWPEKSITVKFLVDAGLLDNSSSFVYTDNPEEIKKYDKLVSESSIDYKKAKNWYFVKE
;
A
#
# COMPACT_ATOMS: atom_id res chain seq x y z
N MET A 1 9.34 -13.05 17.86
CA MET A 1 8.76 -12.94 16.50
C MET A 1 9.61 -11.95 15.74
N SER A 2 10.07 -12.29 14.53
CA SER A 2 10.72 -11.31 13.64
C SER A 2 9.68 -10.34 13.08
N THR A 3 10.11 -9.14 12.69
CA THR A 3 9.29 -8.13 11.99
C THR A 3 8.63 -8.70 10.74
N ASP A 4 9.30 -9.61 10.03
CA ASP A 4 8.76 -10.27 8.83
C ASP A 4 7.51 -11.11 9.13
N ASN A 5 7.45 -11.75 10.30
CA ASN A 5 6.29 -12.55 10.71
C ASN A 5 5.08 -11.66 11.02
N LEU A 6 5.30 -10.46 11.53
CA LEU A 6 4.22 -9.49 11.80
C LEU A 6 3.69 -8.89 10.49
N ASN A 7 4.57 -8.53 9.56
CA ASN A 7 4.18 -8.02 8.24
C ASN A 7 3.41 -9.07 7.43
N GLU A 8 3.78 -10.35 7.53
CA GLU A 8 3.05 -11.43 6.86
C GLU A 8 1.68 -11.68 7.47
N LEU A 9 1.58 -11.66 8.81
CA LEU A 9 0.29 -11.76 9.49
C LEU A 9 -0.63 -10.59 9.10
N ASP A 10 -0.10 -9.38 9.15
CA ASP A 10 -0.81 -8.17 8.78
C ASP A 10 -1.31 -8.19 7.32
N TRP A 11 -0.43 -8.62 6.41
CA TRP A 11 -0.77 -8.81 5.00
C TRP A 11 -1.99 -9.72 4.87
N ARG A 12 -1.93 -10.92 5.46
CA ARG A 12 -2.98 -11.93 5.37
C ARG A 12 -4.30 -11.47 6.01
N MET A 13 -4.25 -10.77 7.14
CA MET A 13 -5.44 -10.35 7.86
C MET A 13 -6.18 -9.20 7.17
N ASN A 14 -5.45 -8.32 6.47
CA ASN A 14 -6.02 -7.10 5.91
C ASN A 14 -6.06 -7.09 4.38
N PHE A 15 -5.64 -8.16 3.70
CA PHE A 15 -5.58 -8.21 2.24
C PHE A 15 -6.92 -7.86 1.58
N ASP A 16 -8.02 -8.50 1.99
CA ASP A 16 -9.33 -8.26 1.38
C ASP A 16 -9.81 -6.82 1.57
N LYS A 17 -9.52 -6.23 2.75
CA LYS A 17 -9.81 -4.81 3.00
C LYS A 17 -9.01 -3.90 2.07
N ARG A 18 -7.72 -4.20 1.86
CA ARG A 18 -6.87 -3.44 0.93
C ARG A 18 -7.34 -3.55 -0.51
N VAL A 19 -7.75 -4.73 -0.94
CA VAL A 19 -8.36 -4.92 -2.27
C VAL A 19 -9.60 -4.05 -2.40
N GLU A 20 -10.47 -4.02 -1.39
CA GLU A 20 -11.67 -3.19 -1.44
C GLU A 20 -11.34 -1.68 -1.45
N ILE A 21 -10.35 -1.23 -0.68
CA ILE A 21 -9.86 0.15 -0.71
C ILE A 21 -9.33 0.52 -2.09
N VAL A 22 -8.58 -0.38 -2.75
CA VAL A 22 -8.11 -0.18 -4.13
C VAL A 22 -9.28 0.00 -5.09
N GLU A 23 -10.33 -0.82 -5.00
CA GLU A 23 -11.51 -0.68 -5.87
C GLU A 23 -12.28 0.64 -5.62
N LEU A 24 -12.35 1.08 -4.37
CA LEU A 24 -12.89 2.41 -4.04
C LEU A 24 -12.03 3.53 -4.61
N ALA A 25 -10.69 3.41 -4.57
CA ALA A 25 -9.78 4.36 -5.18
C ALA A 25 -9.96 4.41 -6.71
N LYS A 26 -9.97 3.26 -7.39
CA LYS A 26 -10.20 3.16 -8.84
C LYS A 26 -11.52 3.81 -9.26
N SER A 27 -12.57 3.62 -8.46
CA SER A 27 -13.89 4.20 -8.70
C SER A 27 -14.05 5.63 -8.20
N LYS A 28 -13.00 6.25 -7.65
CA LYS A 28 -13.00 7.60 -7.07
C LYS A 28 -14.06 7.79 -5.97
N LYS A 29 -14.27 6.76 -5.16
CA LYS A 29 -15.24 6.73 -4.05
C LYS A 29 -14.60 6.86 -2.66
N LEU A 30 -13.29 7.02 -2.59
CA LEU A 30 -12.61 7.37 -1.33
C LEU A 30 -12.79 8.86 -1.04
N ASN A 31 -12.90 9.21 0.25
CA ASN A 31 -12.98 10.60 0.68
C ASN A 31 -11.58 11.22 0.57
N PHE A 32 -11.49 12.31 -0.19
CA PHE A 32 -10.26 13.08 -0.30
C PHE A 32 -9.98 13.85 1.00
N GLU A 33 -8.76 13.74 1.51
CA GLU A 33 -8.30 14.55 2.63
C GLU A 33 -7.43 15.72 2.15
N ARG A 34 -6.27 15.43 1.56
CA ARG A 34 -5.31 16.43 1.08
C ARG A 34 -4.30 15.82 0.11
N VAL A 35 -3.85 16.61 -0.87
CA VAL A 35 -2.80 16.24 -1.84
C VAL A 35 -3.10 14.91 -2.55
N ASP A 36 -2.50 13.81 -2.10
CA ASP A 36 -2.66 12.44 -2.57
C ASP A 36 -3.24 11.52 -1.48
N ARG A 37 -3.55 12.04 -0.30
CA ARG A 37 -4.08 11.30 0.84
C ARG A 37 -5.60 11.21 0.83
N TYR A 38 -6.10 9.99 1.08
CA TYR A 38 -7.51 9.65 1.15
C TYR A 38 -7.83 8.86 2.42
N GLU A 39 -8.98 9.14 3.01
CA GLU A 39 -9.48 8.49 4.23
C GLU A 39 -9.83 7.02 3.95
N ILE A 40 -9.43 6.13 4.86
CA ILE A 40 -9.92 4.75 4.86
C ILE A 40 -11.31 4.71 5.50
N PRO A 41 -12.35 4.21 4.81
CA PRO A 41 -13.66 4.05 5.43
C PRO A 41 -13.59 3.22 6.71
N SER A 42 -14.26 3.63 7.79
CA SER A 42 -14.11 2.99 9.11
C SER A 42 -14.32 1.47 9.12
N ARG A 43 -15.20 0.95 8.24
CA ARG A 43 -15.45 -0.49 8.07
C ARG A 43 -14.28 -1.28 7.45
N LEU A 44 -13.37 -0.59 6.76
CA LEU A 44 -12.18 -1.13 6.10
C LEU A 44 -10.90 -0.84 6.87
N MET A 45 -11.00 -0.27 8.07
CA MET A 45 -9.82 0.00 8.89
C MET A 45 -9.01 -1.28 9.13
N PRO A 46 -7.70 -1.26 8.83
CA PRO A 46 -6.83 -2.40 9.09
C PRO A 46 -6.78 -2.75 10.58
N PHE A 47 -6.67 -4.05 10.88
CA PHE A 47 -6.48 -4.55 12.24
C PHE A 47 -5.11 -5.26 12.35
N PRO A 48 -4.33 -5.04 13.41
CA PRO A 48 -4.60 -4.11 14.51
C PRO A 48 -4.53 -2.65 14.05
N TYR A 49 -5.21 -1.72 14.76
CA TYR A 49 -5.32 -0.28 14.45
C TYR A 49 -3.99 0.50 14.58
N LEU A 50 -2.85 -0.16 14.32
CA LEU A 50 -1.52 0.43 14.36
C LEU A 50 -1.12 1.06 13.02
N GLN A 51 -1.93 0.86 11.97
CA GLN A 51 -1.70 1.42 10.64
C GLN A 51 -2.33 2.81 10.49
N SER A 52 -1.88 3.53 9.46
CA SER A 52 -2.47 4.81 9.06
C SER A 52 -3.97 4.69 8.81
N GLU A 53 -4.75 5.68 9.25
CA GLU A 53 -6.19 5.81 8.96
C GLU A 53 -6.46 6.31 7.52
N SER A 54 -5.39 6.50 6.74
CA SER A 54 -5.41 7.04 5.40
C SER A 54 -4.44 6.31 4.48
N VAL A 55 -4.71 6.38 3.18
CA VAL A 55 -3.84 5.85 2.11
C VAL A 55 -3.42 6.96 1.18
N ASP A 56 -2.23 6.83 0.60
CA ASP A 56 -1.80 7.72 -0.47
C ASP A 56 -2.17 7.09 -1.82
N VAL A 57 -2.81 7.88 -2.70
CA VAL A 57 -3.31 7.45 -4.00
C VAL A 57 -2.79 8.38 -5.07
N VAL A 58 -2.00 7.82 -5.98
CA VAL A 58 -1.54 8.50 -7.19
C VAL A 58 -2.38 8.03 -8.36
N TYR A 59 -3.04 8.96 -9.04
CA TYR A 59 -3.77 8.70 -10.27
C TYR A 59 -2.86 9.03 -11.47
N TRP A 60 -2.55 8.00 -12.25
CA TRP A 60 -1.73 8.13 -13.44
C TRP A 60 -2.61 8.39 -14.69
N PRO A 61 -1.99 8.79 -15.81
CA PRO A 61 -2.65 8.73 -17.12
C PRO A 61 -3.20 7.32 -17.41
N GLU A 62 -4.19 7.25 -18.31
CA GLU A 62 -4.81 5.98 -18.76
C GLU A 62 -5.63 5.23 -17.69
N LYS A 63 -6.11 5.93 -16.65
CA LYS A 63 -6.94 5.37 -15.57
C LYS A 63 -6.24 4.31 -14.70
N SER A 64 -4.91 4.27 -14.72
CA SER A 64 -4.12 3.47 -13.78
C SER A 64 -3.88 4.22 -12.47
N ILE A 65 -3.66 3.49 -11.39
CA ILE A 65 -3.42 4.06 -10.05
C ILE A 65 -2.28 3.34 -9.33
N THR A 66 -1.68 4.06 -8.38
CA THR A 66 -0.86 3.48 -7.31
C THR A 66 -1.52 3.82 -5.97
N VAL A 67 -1.65 2.84 -5.08
CA VAL A 67 -2.17 3.01 -3.71
C VAL A 67 -1.12 2.53 -2.72
N LYS A 68 -0.70 3.41 -1.80
CA LYS A 68 0.24 3.09 -0.72
C LYS A 68 -0.49 3.01 0.62
N PHE A 69 -0.31 1.89 1.31
CA PHE A 69 -0.80 1.63 2.65
C PHE A 69 0.36 1.68 3.62
N LEU A 70 0.49 2.79 4.35
CA LEU A 70 1.57 3.00 5.31
C LEU A 70 1.38 2.10 6.55
N VAL A 71 2.36 1.23 6.79
CA VAL A 71 2.38 0.24 7.89
C VAL A 71 3.16 0.77 9.09
N ASP A 72 4.28 1.44 8.83
CA ASP A 72 5.09 2.13 9.83
C ASP A 72 5.56 3.45 9.23
N ALA A 73 5.34 4.55 9.95
CA ALA A 73 5.83 5.87 9.54
C ALA A 73 7.30 6.09 9.95
N GLY A 74 7.86 5.20 10.78
CA GLY A 74 9.21 5.31 11.32
C GLY A 74 9.46 6.57 12.14
N LEU A 75 10.63 6.65 12.76
CA LEU A 75 11.26 7.90 13.14
C LEU A 75 12.42 8.12 12.16
N LEU A 76 12.45 9.29 11.50
CA LEU A 76 13.54 9.74 10.61
C LEU A 76 13.73 8.84 9.37
N ASP A 77 12.85 9.01 8.37
CA ASP A 77 13.02 8.53 6.98
C ASP A 77 13.09 7.01 6.78
N ASN A 78 12.39 6.22 7.60
CA ASN A 78 12.23 4.78 7.37
C ASN A 78 10.75 4.42 7.44
N SER A 79 10.05 4.57 6.32
CA SER A 79 8.67 4.16 6.20
C SER A 79 8.56 2.76 5.61
N SER A 80 7.51 2.03 5.95
CA SER A 80 7.20 0.74 5.32
C SER A 80 5.78 0.74 4.83
N SER A 81 5.56 0.32 3.59
CA SER A 81 4.27 0.38 2.94
C SER A 81 3.95 -0.89 2.17
N PHE A 82 2.68 -1.30 2.20
CA PHE A 82 2.15 -2.14 1.13
C PHE A 82 1.75 -1.25 -0.04
N VAL A 83 2.18 -1.62 -1.25
CA VAL A 83 1.93 -0.84 -2.46
C VAL A 83 1.18 -1.68 -3.47
N TYR A 84 0.05 -1.16 -3.93
CA TYR A 84 -0.63 -1.66 -5.13
C TYR A 84 -0.36 -0.72 -6.30
N THR A 85 -0.13 -1.26 -7.49
CA THR A 85 -0.17 -0.46 -8.72
C THR A 85 -0.58 -1.28 -9.94
N ASP A 86 -1.45 -0.71 -10.77
CA ASP A 86 -1.74 -1.24 -12.11
C ASP A 86 -1.13 -0.39 -13.23
N ASN A 87 -0.28 0.58 -12.89
CA ASN A 87 0.50 1.33 -13.86
C ASN A 87 1.69 0.50 -14.36
N PRO A 88 1.84 0.25 -15.68
CA PRO A 88 2.91 -0.61 -16.21
C PRO A 88 4.33 -0.11 -15.92
N GLU A 89 4.56 1.20 -15.88
CA GLU A 89 5.89 1.77 -15.61
C GLU A 89 6.25 1.64 -14.13
N GLU A 90 5.29 1.86 -13.22
CA GLU A 90 5.52 1.60 -11.79
C GLU A 90 5.68 0.10 -11.51
N ILE A 91 4.95 -0.79 -12.19
CA ILE A 91 5.17 -2.24 -12.08
C ILE A 91 6.63 -2.60 -12.41
N LYS A 92 7.17 -2.09 -13.53
CA LYS A 92 8.57 -2.32 -13.91
C LYS A 92 9.54 -1.80 -12.85
N LYS A 93 9.28 -0.60 -12.32
CA LYS A 93 10.08 0.04 -11.28
C LYS A 93 10.09 -0.78 -9.99
N TYR A 94 8.93 -1.24 -9.51
CA TYR A 94 8.86 -2.04 -8.29
C TYR A 94 9.41 -3.45 -8.48
N ASP A 95 9.18 -4.07 -9.64
CA ASP A 95 9.80 -5.37 -9.94
C ASP A 95 11.34 -5.26 -9.95
N LYS A 96 11.88 -4.17 -10.49
CA LYS A 96 13.32 -3.88 -10.42
C LYS A 96 13.79 -3.65 -8.97
N LEU A 97 13.08 -2.81 -8.22
CA LEU A 97 13.42 -2.51 -6.82
C LEU A 97 13.49 -3.79 -5.98
N VAL A 98 12.49 -4.65 -6.08
CA VAL A 98 12.46 -5.95 -5.39
C VAL A 98 13.60 -6.88 -5.83
N SER A 99 14.05 -6.79 -7.08
CA SER A 99 15.19 -7.61 -7.55
C SER A 99 16.55 -7.13 -7.03
N GLU A 100 16.66 -5.84 -6.69
CA GLU A 100 17.91 -5.20 -6.25
C GLU A 100 18.00 -5.04 -4.72
N SER A 101 16.85 -5.15 -4.02
CA SER A 101 16.73 -4.93 -2.58
C SER A 101 16.72 -6.25 -1.80
N SER A 102 17.30 -6.25 -0.60
CA SER A 102 17.23 -7.37 0.34
C SER A 102 16.04 -7.30 1.29
N ILE A 103 15.29 -6.19 1.27
CA ILE A 103 14.21 -5.89 2.22
C ILE A 103 12.85 -5.62 1.55
N ASP A 104 12.84 -5.25 0.27
CA ASP A 104 11.62 -5.08 -0.51
C ASP A 104 11.24 -6.40 -1.18
N TYR A 105 9.95 -6.72 -1.22
CA TYR A 105 9.52 -7.98 -1.81
C TYR A 105 8.11 -7.93 -2.40
N LYS A 106 7.88 -8.78 -3.39
CA LYS A 106 6.59 -8.92 -4.05
C LYS A 106 5.66 -9.78 -3.19
N LYS A 107 4.47 -9.28 -2.91
CA LYS A 107 3.43 -10.01 -2.15
C LYS A 107 2.48 -10.79 -3.05
N ALA A 108 2.09 -10.20 -4.17
CA ALA A 108 1.22 -10.80 -5.17
C ALA A 108 1.36 -10.08 -6.52
N LYS A 109 0.57 -10.47 -7.53
CA LYS A 109 0.49 -9.72 -8.78
C LYS A 109 0.10 -8.27 -8.48
N ASN A 110 0.91 -7.31 -8.91
CA ASN A 110 0.70 -5.86 -8.70
C ASN A 110 0.78 -5.39 -7.23
N TRP A 111 1.23 -6.25 -6.31
CA TRP A 111 1.33 -5.94 -4.88
C TRP A 111 2.75 -6.14 -4.37
N TYR A 112 3.26 -5.14 -3.67
CA TYR A 112 4.62 -5.06 -3.18
C TYR A 112 4.62 -4.65 -1.70
N PHE A 113 5.63 -5.08 -0.96
CA PHE A 113 6.02 -4.48 0.30
C PHE A 113 7.32 -3.73 0.07
N VAL A 114 7.34 -2.45 0.40
CA VAL A 114 8.46 -1.54 0.14
C VAL A 114 8.82 -0.81 1.41
N LYS A 115 10.11 -0.72 1.70
CA LYS A 115 10.68 0.05 2.78
C LYS A 115 11.45 1.24 2.19
N GLU A 116 10.94 2.45 2.42
CA GLU A 116 11.47 3.73 1.89
C GLU A 116 12.20 4.51 2.99
#